data_AF-X0Y872-F1
#
_entry.id   AF-X0Y872-F1
#
_cell.length_a   1.000
_cell.length_b   1.000
_cell.length_c   1.000
_cell.angle_alpha   90.00
_cell.angle_beta   90.00
_cell.angle_gamma   90.00
#
_symmetry.space_group_name_H-M   'P 1'
#
loop_
_entity.id
_entity.type
_entity.pdbx_description
1 polymer ?
#
loop_
_entity_poly.entity_id
_entity_poly.type
_entity_poly.pdbx_seq_one_letter_code
_entity_poly.pdbx_strand_id
1 'polypeptide(L)' 'MWQTVGQDRALAALQRGLAQGRRVHAYLFAGPPQVGKRTLALELAQALN' A
#
# COMPACT_ATOMS: atom_id res chain seq x y z
N MET A 1 0.15 -3.44 10.60
CA MET A 1 0.16 -4.32 9.42
C MET A 1 1.33 -3.97 8.50
N TRP A 2 1.46 -2.71 8.07
CA TRP A 2 2.60 -2.30 7.25
C TRP A 2 3.92 -2.46 8.02
N GLN A 3 4.88 -3.18 7.43
CA GLN A 3 6.29 -3.18 7.85
C GLN A 3 7.09 -2.14 7.06
N THR A 4 6.54 -1.64 5.94
CA THR A 4 7.09 -0.53 5.18
C THR A 4 7.25 0.72 6.07
N VAL A 5 8.49 1.21 6.17
CA VAL A 5 8.82 2.44 6.93
C VAL A 5 8.82 3.65 5.98
N GLY A 6 8.20 4.75 6.43
CA GLY A 6 7.99 5.98 5.65
C GLY A 6 6.79 5.89 4.70
N GLN A 7 6.76 6.76 3.68
CA GLN A 7 5.66 6.84 2.70
C GLN A 7 4.30 7.17 3.35
N ASP A 8 4.29 8.01 4.38
CA ASP A 8 3.14 8.26 5.26
C ASP A 8 1.84 8.59 4.51
N ARG A 9 1.94 9.40 3.46
CA ARG A 9 0.77 9.76 2.62
C ARG A 9 0.17 8.54 1.91
N ALA A 10 1.01 7.67 1.36
CA ALA A 10 0.56 6.47 0.66
C ALA A 10 -0.04 5.47 1.66
N LEU A 11 0.64 5.22 2.79
CA LEU A 11 0.13 4.34 3.84
C LEU A 11 -1.22 4.82 4.38
N ALA A 12 -1.36 6.12 4.64
CA ALA A 12 -2.61 6.70 5.12
C ALA A 12 -3.75 6.56 4.09
N ALA A 13 -3.45 6.72 2.79
CA ALA A 13 -4.44 6.51 1.73
C ALA A 13 -4.92 5.06 1.65
N LEU A 14 -3.98 4.10 1.73
CA LEU A 14 -4.31 2.67 1.72
C LEU A 14 -5.10 2.26 2.97
N GLN A 15 -4.70 2.73 4.16
CA GLN A 15 -5.42 2.47 5.41
C GLN A 15 -6.87 2.97 5.35
N ARG A 16 -7.08 4.20 4.87
CA ARG A 16 -8.43 4.76 4.72
C ARG A 16 -9.28 3.94 3.74
N GLY A 17 -8.71 3.54 2.60
CA GLY A 17 -9.41 2.71 1.62
C GLY A 17 -9.85 1.36 2.20
N LEU A 18 -8.96 0.69 2.92
CA LEU A 18 -9.25 -0.58 3.61
C LEU A 18 -10.32 -0.40 4.69
N ALA A 19 -10.21 0.63 5.53
CA ALA A 19 -11.18 0.91 6.59
C ALA A 19 -12.59 1.21 6.05
N GLN A 20 -12.68 1.79 4.85
CA GLN A 20 -13.95 2.07 4.17
C GLN A 20 -14.47 0.89 3.33
N GLY A 21 -13.78 -0.26 3.33
CA GLY A 21 -14.13 -1.40 2.47
C GLY A 21 -13.98 -1.12 0.98
N ARG A 22 -13.30 -0.02 0.60
CA ARG A 22 -13.14 0.41 -0.79
C ARG A 22 -11.99 -0.36 -1.44
N ARG A 23 -12.34 -1.36 -2.24
CA ARG A 23 -11.39 -2.11 -3.08
C ARG A 23 -11.27 -1.45 -4.44
N VAL A 24 -10.15 -0.76 -4.69
CA VAL A 24 -9.85 -0.21 -6.02
C VAL A 24 -9.40 -1.35 -6.92
N HIS A 25 -9.84 -1.33 -8.18
CA HIS A 25 -9.56 -2.39 -9.16
C HIS A 25 -8.07 -2.53 -9.49
N ALA A 26 -7.29 -1.45 -9.40
CA ALA A 26 -5.87 -1.44 -9.69
C ALA A 26 -5.12 -0.37 -8.88
N TYR A 27 -3.89 -0.68 -8.50
CA TYR A 27 -2.95 0.24 -7.85
C TYR A 27 -1.64 0.26 -8.63
N LEU A 28 -1.10 1.47 -8.87
CA LEU A 28 0.23 1.66 -9.44
C LEU A 28 1.21 2.10 -8.34
N PHE A 29 2.26 1.32 -8.14
CA PHE A 29 3.34 1.64 -7.22
C PHE A 29 4.55 2.16 -8.01
N ALA A 30 4.79 3.47 -7.96
CA ALA A 30 5.85 4.13 -8.72
C ALA A 30 6.87 4.81 -7.80
N GLY A 31 8.13 4.88 -8.26
CA GLY A 31 9.22 5.53 -7.53
C GLY A 31 10.58 4.95 -7.87
N PRO A 32 11.68 5.53 -7.34
CA PRO A 32 13.04 5.06 -7.61
C PRO A 32 13.27 3.58 -7.25
N PRO A 33 14.31 2.93 -7.80
CA PRO A 33 14.70 1.60 -7.37
C PRO A 33 14.87 1.51 -5.84
N GLN A 34 14.56 0.36 -5.27
CA GLN A 34 14.84 0.02 -3.86
C GLN A 34 14.14 0.87 -2.76
N VAL A 35 13.17 1.72 -3.10
CA VAL A 35 12.39 2.51 -2.11
C VAL A 35 11.31 1.72 -1.34
N GLY A 36 11.30 0.38 -1.41
CA GLY A 36 10.29 -0.44 -0.73
C GLY A 36 8.92 -0.53 -1.42
N LYS A 37 8.76 0.03 -2.63
CA LYS A 37 7.49 0.01 -3.39
C LYS A 37 6.92 -1.40 -3.65
N ARG A 38 7.79 -2.41 -3.85
CA ARG A 38 7.37 -3.81 -4.02
C ARG A 38 6.89 -4.42 -2.71
N THR A 39 7.56 -4.11 -1.59
CA THR A 39 7.17 -4.58 -0.26
C THR A 39 5.77 -4.09 0.08
N LEU A 40 5.51 -2.79 -0.11
CA LEU A 40 4.18 -2.23 0.16
C LEU A 40 3.09 -2.85 -0.72
N ALA A 41 3.38 -3.12 -1.99
CA ALA A 41 2.42 -3.79 -2.88
C ALA A 41 2.05 -5.20 -2.39
N LEU A 42 3.02 -5.96 -1.87
CA LEU A 42 2.79 -7.29 -1.30
C LEU A 42 2.00 -7.22 0.01
N GLU A 43 2.33 -6.27 0.89
CA GLU A 43 1.59 -6.04 2.13
C GLU A 43 0.11 -5.68 1.86
N LEU A 44 -0.14 -4.87 0.82
CA LEU A 44 -1.51 -4.53 0.43
C LEU A 44 -2.25 -5.77 -0.08
N ALA A 45 -1.61 -6.59 -0.92
CA ALA A 45 -2.21 -7.81 -1.43
C ALA A 45 -2.57 -8.79 -0.30
N GLN A 46 -1.69 -8.95 0.70
CA GLN A 46 -1.96 -9.79 1.88
C GLN A 46 -3.18 -9.30 2.68
N ALA A 47 -3.36 -7.99 2.79
CA ALA A 47 -4.47 -7.42 3.55
C ALA A 47 -5.82 -7.42 2.83
N LEU A 48 -5.82 -7.69 1.52
CA LEU A 48 -7.03 -7.82 0.72
C LEU A 48 -7.55 -9.25 0.63
N ASN A 49 -6.74 -10.23 1.05
CA ASN A 49 -7.06 -11.67 1.07
C ASN A 49 -7.60 -12.08 2.45
#